data_AF-A0A847C9N3-F1
#
_entry.id   AF-A0A847C9N3-F1
#
_cell.length_a   1.000
_cell.length_b   1.000
_cell.length_c   1.000
_cell.angle_alpha   90.00
_cell.angle_beta   90.00
_cell.angle_gamma   90.00
#
_symmetry.space_group_name_H-M   'P 1'
#
loop_
_entity.id
_entity.type
_entity.pdbx_description
1 polymer ?
#
loop_
_entity_poly.entity_id
_entity_poly.type
_entity_poly.pdbx_seq_one_letter_code
_entity_poly.pdbx_strand_id
1 'polypeptide(L)'
;LFSLLKPIFEAFVIEKGGENPLKAELPIPSAVGELLGSGAVSVYVMKSEDKWHGVTYIEDKPELQRAIAEMVAEGSYPEKLW
;
A
#
# COMPACT_ATOMS: atom_id res chain seq x y z
N LEU A 1 1.12 -1.78 -14.76
CA LEU A 1 1.96 -1.98 -13.56
C LEU A 1 2.57 -3.38 -13.50
N PHE A 2 1.76 -4.46 -13.40
CA PHE A 2 2.30 -5.83 -13.27
C PHE A 2 3.29 -6.22 -14.37
N SER A 3 3.01 -5.89 -15.63
CA SER A 3 3.92 -6.12 -16.75
C SER A 3 5.28 -5.43 -16.62
N LEU A 4 5.32 -4.25 -15.99
CA LEU A 4 6.54 -3.48 -15.76
C LEU A 4 7.37 -4.06 -14.61
N LEU A 5 6.70 -4.58 -13.58
CA LEU A 5 7.36 -5.15 -12.41
C LEU A 5 7.77 -6.61 -12.59
N LYS A 6 7.17 -7.33 -13.54
CA LYS A 6 7.44 -8.75 -13.78
C LYS A 6 8.93 -9.07 -13.99
N PRO A 7 9.69 -8.35 -14.84
CA PRO A 7 11.12 -8.63 -15.01
C PRO A 7 11.93 -8.40 -13.72
N ILE A 8 11.59 -7.36 -12.95
CA ILE A 8 12.23 -7.04 -11.66
C ILE A 8 11.94 -8.17 -10.65
N PHE A 9 10.70 -8.66 -10.62
CA PHE A 9 10.32 -9.78 -9.76
C PHE A 9 11.03 -11.08 -10.13
N GLU A 10 11.12 -11.41 -11.42
CA GLU A 10 11.84 -12.60 -11.89
C GLU A 10 13.32 -12.54 -11.51
N ALA A 11 13.98 -11.38 -11.69
CA ALA A 11 15.36 -11.16 -11.25
C ALA A 11 15.50 -11.31 -9.71
N PHE A 12 14.62 -10.69 -8.95
CA PHE A 12 14.59 -10.80 -7.49
C PHE A 12 14.46 -12.24 -7.00
N VAL A 13 13.59 -13.05 -7.62
CA VAL A 13 13.42 -14.46 -7.24
C VAL A 13 14.69 -15.27 -7.51
N ILE A 14 15.38 -15.01 -8.62
CA ILE A 14 16.65 -15.68 -8.96
C ILE A 14 17.74 -15.30 -7.96
N GLU A 15 17.88 -14.02 -7.64
CA GLU A 15 18.92 -13.51 -6.74
C GLU A 15 18.67 -13.89 -5.28
N LYS A 16 17.47 -13.63 -4.76
CA LYS A 16 17.14 -13.80 -3.34
C LYS A 16 16.63 -15.18 -2.97
N GLY A 17 16.16 -15.95 -3.95
CA GLY A 17 15.81 -17.36 -3.77
C GLY A 17 17.00 -18.24 -3.35
N GLY A 18 18.23 -17.84 -3.70
CA GLY A 18 19.46 -18.55 -3.32
C GLY A 18 20.06 -18.18 -1.97
N GLU A 19 19.66 -17.05 -1.36
CA GLU A 19 20.26 -16.52 -0.14
C GLU A 19 19.42 -16.85 1.12
N ASN A 20 18.23 -16.25 1.24
CA ASN A 20 17.34 -16.45 2.38
C ASN A 20 15.87 -16.20 1.96
N PRO A 21 15.24 -17.16 1.26
CA PRO A 21 13.91 -16.97 0.69
C PRO A 21 12.81 -16.70 1.73
N LEU A 22 13.01 -17.10 2.99
CA LEU A 22 12.01 -16.93 4.07
C LEU A 22 11.90 -15.49 4.58
N LYS A 23 12.87 -14.64 4.26
CA LYS A 23 12.87 -13.21 4.63
C LYS A 23 12.93 -12.29 3.42
N ALA A 24 12.87 -12.85 2.22
CA ALA A 24 12.98 -12.07 1.00
C ALA A 24 11.68 -11.30 0.76
N GLU A 25 11.77 -9.97 0.69
CA GLU A 25 10.66 -9.08 0.35
C GLU A 25 11.04 -8.23 -0.86
N LEU A 26 10.08 -8.04 -1.78
CA LEU A 26 10.18 -7.08 -2.88
C LEU A 26 9.12 -5.98 -2.67
N PRO A 27 9.44 -4.89 -1.96
CA PRO A 27 8.50 -3.81 -1.75
C PRO A 27 8.15 -3.15 -3.08
N ILE A 28 6.85 -3.02 -3.37
CA ILE A 28 6.36 -2.30 -4.56
C ILE A 28 6.95 -0.89 -4.66
N PRO A 29 7.06 -0.08 -3.58
CA PRO A 29 7.66 1.25 -3.66
C PRO A 29 9.10 1.23 -4.17
N SER A 30 9.89 0.23 -3.76
CA SER A 30 11.28 0.09 -4.21
C SER A 30 11.36 -0.26 -5.70
N ALA A 31 10.56 -1.23 -6.15
CA ALA A 31 10.55 -1.63 -7.55
C ALA A 31 10.03 -0.52 -8.49
N VAL A 32 9.02 0.25 -8.06
CA VAL A 32 8.58 1.45 -8.78
C VAL A 32 9.65 2.55 -8.73
N GLY A 33 10.35 2.70 -7.61
CA GLY A 33 11.47 3.62 -7.44
C GLY A 33 12.62 3.37 -8.41
N GLU A 34 12.95 2.11 -8.69
CA GLU A 34 13.95 1.73 -9.70
C GLU A 34 13.54 2.16 -11.12
N LEU A 35 12.27 1.93 -11.48
CA LEU A 35 11.71 2.36 -12.76
C LEU A 35 11.69 3.90 -12.90
N LEU A 36 11.42 4.60 -11.81
CA LEU A 36 11.49 6.07 -11.76
C LEU A 36 12.94 6.56 -11.91
N GLY A 37 13.88 5.96 -11.16
CA GLY A 37 15.30 6.34 -11.18
C GLY A 37 16.00 6.09 -12.51
N SER A 38 15.56 5.06 -13.25
CA SER A 38 16.02 4.76 -14.62
C SER A 38 15.35 5.63 -15.69
N GLY A 39 14.33 6.42 -15.34
CA GLY A 39 13.55 7.22 -16.30
C GLY A 39 12.61 6.38 -17.18
N ALA A 40 12.40 5.10 -16.87
CA ALA A 40 11.54 4.20 -17.64
C ALA A 40 10.05 4.51 -17.47
N VAL A 41 9.66 5.16 -16.36
CA VAL A 41 8.27 5.53 -16.07
C VAL A 41 8.18 6.92 -15.42
N SER A 42 6.99 7.50 -15.48
CA SER A 42 6.58 8.62 -14.64
C SER A 42 5.36 8.21 -13.81
N VAL A 43 5.29 8.64 -12.55
CA VAL A 43 4.15 8.37 -11.67
C VAL A 43 3.37 9.66 -11.43
N TYR A 44 2.06 9.61 -11.65
CA TYR A 44 1.15 10.70 -11.31
C TYR A 44 0.57 10.51 -9.91
N VAL A 45 0.74 11.50 -9.05
CA VAL A 45 0.25 11.45 -7.66
C VAL A 45 -1.11 12.16 -7.59
N MET A 46 -2.17 11.38 -7.39
CA MET A 46 -3.52 11.89 -7.19
C MET A 46 -3.71 12.28 -5.73
N LYS A 47 -4.20 13.51 -5.49
CA LYS A 47 -4.56 13.96 -4.15
C LYS A 47 -6.00 13.54 -3.84
N SER A 48 -6.25 13.00 -2.65
CA SER A 48 -7.59 12.85 -2.10
C SER A 48 -7.79 13.87 -0.97
N GLU A 49 -9.03 14.32 -0.79
CA GLU A 49 -9.45 15.10 0.37
C GLU A 49 -9.78 14.20 1.57
N ASP A 50 -9.91 12.89 1.34
CA ASP A 50 -10.19 11.91 2.39
C ASP A 50 -9.02 11.75 3.35
N LYS A 51 -9.36 11.49 4.63
CA LYS A 51 -8.38 11.11 5.65
C LYS A 51 -8.20 9.60 5.64
N TRP A 52 -6.94 9.15 5.52
CA TRP A 52 -6.61 7.75 5.75
C TRP A 52 -6.65 7.45 7.25
N HIS A 53 -7.39 6.40 7.62
CA HIS A 53 -7.42 5.87 8.97
C HIS A 53 -6.83 4.46 8.97
N GLY A 54 -5.94 4.19 9.93
CA GLY A 54 -5.34 2.88 10.12
C GLY A 54 -4.95 2.68 11.58
N VAL A 55 -4.74 1.42 11.96
CA VAL A 55 -4.28 1.03 13.29
C VAL A 55 -2.86 0.51 13.14
N THR A 56 -1.88 1.30 13.54
CA THR A 56 -0.48 0.86 13.63
C THR A 56 -0.18 0.35 15.04
N TYR A 57 -0.74 1.02 16.05
CA TYR A 57 -0.69 0.63 17.44
C TYR A 57 -2.09 0.51 18.03
N ILE A 58 -2.22 -0.21 19.15
CA ILE A 58 -3.54 -0.46 19.76
C ILE A 58 -4.23 0.83 20.21
N GLU A 59 -3.43 1.84 20.54
CA GLU A 59 -3.85 3.18 20.95
C GLU A 59 -4.52 3.98 19.82
N ASP A 60 -4.34 3.60 18.55
CA ASP A 60 -5.00 4.26 17.40
C ASP A 60 -6.49 3.86 17.28
N LYS A 61 -6.87 2.73 17.89
CA LYS A 61 -8.21 2.15 17.77
C LYS A 61 -9.34 3.10 18.21
N PRO A 62 -9.27 3.82 19.34
CA PRO A 62 -10.32 4.74 19.74
C PRO A 62 -10.54 5.88 18.74
N GLU A 63 -9.49 6.40 18.10
CA GLU A 63 -9.62 7.43 17.06
C GLU A 63 -10.34 6.88 15.82
N LEU A 64 -9.93 5.70 15.35
CA LEU A 64 -10.57 5.04 14.20
C LEU A 64 -12.06 4.76 14.47
N GLN A 65 -12.40 4.25 15.66
CA GLN A 65 -13.79 3.97 16.02
C GLN A 65 -14.64 5.24 16.03
N ARG A 66 -14.11 6.34 16.56
CA ARG A 66 -14.79 7.64 16.55
C ARG A 66 -15.01 8.14 15.12
N ALA A 67 -14.01 8.09 14.26
CA ALA A 67 -14.13 8.51 12.86
C ALA A 67 -15.19 7.70 12.11
N ILE A 68 -15.23 6.38 12.29
CA ILE A 68 -16.28 5.53 11.69
C ILE A 68 -17.67 5.92 12.22
N ALA A 69 -17.82 6.11 13.54
CA ALA A 69 -19.10 6.50 14.13
C ALA A 69 -19.60 7.86 13.63
N GLU A 70 -18.70 8.84 13.47
CA GLU A 70 -19.00 10.14 12.86
C GLU A 70 -19.48 9.97 11.41
N MET A 71 -18.76 9.20 10.58
CA MET A 71 -19.17 8.97 9.19
C MET A 71 -20.52 8.23 9.07
N VAL A 72 -20.86 7.34 10.01
CA VAL A 72 -22.19 6.71 10.06
C VAL A 72 -23.26 7.70 10.50
N ALA A 73 -22.98 8.52 11.52
CA ALA A 73 -23.92 9.53 11.99
C ALA A 73 -24.23 10.61 10.93
N GLU A 74 -23.24 10.95 10.10
CA GLU A 74 -23.38 11.85 8.95
C GLU A 74 -24.09 11.19 7.75
N GLY A 75 -24.34 9.88 7.81
CA GLY A 75 -25.00 9.12 6.75
C GLY A 75 -24.11 8.76 5.56
N SER A 76 -22.80 9.01 5.64
CA SER A 76 -21.82 8.60 4.62
C SER A 76 -21.74 7.08 4.48
N TYR A 77 -22.00 6.35 5.57
CA TYR A 77 -22.14 4.90 5.58
C TYR A 77 -23.36 4.45 6.39
N PRO A 78 -24.00 3.33 6.02
CA PRO A 78 -25.05 2.72 6.84
C PRO A 78 -24.44 2.09 8.11
N GLU A 79 -25.25 1.95 9.16
CA GLU A 79 -24.84 1.29 10.41
C GLU A 79 -24.43 -0.18 10.19
N LYS A 80 -25.03 -0.86 9.22
CA LYS A 80 -24.68 -2.22 8.79
C LYS A 80 -24.37 -2.22 7.30
N LEU A 81 -23.12 -2.53 6.96
CA LEU A 81 -22.64 -2.59 5.58
C LEU A 81 -22.93 -3.93 4.89
N TRP A 82 -23.12 -5.01 5.66
CA TRP A 82 -23.39 -6.37 5.19
C TRP A 82 -24.36 -7.11 6.10
#